data_AF-A0A7H5ESV3-F1
#
_entry.id   AF-A0A7H5ESV3-F1
#
_cell.length_a   1.000
_cell.length_b   1.000
_cell.length_c   1.000
_cell.angle_alpha   90.00
_cell.angle_beta   90.00
_cell.angle_gamma   90.00
#
_symmetry.space_group_name_H-M   'P 1'
#
loop_
_entity.id
_entity.type
_entity.pdbx_description
1 polymer ?
#
loop_
_entity_poly.entity_id
_entity_poly.type
_entity_poly.pdbx_seq_one_letter_code
_entity_poly.pdbx_strand_id
1 'polypeptide(L)'
;MYKFLYPVLLFAAIFVAACGDDDDPVTPNNCTSAAFSTALSDAVMALSDAAVAYGNDPTQANCDAWRQEANDYLDAVEGFETCAAVTSTQEYQDALAQARQEVNNFSCN
;
A
#
# COMPACT_ATOMS: atom_id res chain seq x y z
N MET A 1 -12.82 9.73 40.50
CA MET A 1 -13.22 10.84 39.59
C MET A 1 -12.64 10.56 38.21
N TYR A 2 -13.31 9.77 37.36
CA TYR A 2 -12.83 9.38 36.02
C TYR A 2 -13.58 10.15 34.91
N LYS A 3 -13.83 11.44 35.13
CA LYS A 3 -14.84 12.20 34.38
C LYS A 3 -14.27 13.09 33.27
N PHE A 4 -13.02 12.85 32.88
CA PHE A 4 -12.33 13.60 31.80
C PHE A 4 -11.64 12.71 30.74
N LEU A 5 -11.73 11.37 30.84
CA LEU A 5 -11.11 10.45 29.88
C LEU A 5 -11.99 10.09 28.67
N TYR A 6 -13.08 10.84 28.43
CA TYR A 6 -14.09 10.46 27.44
C TYR A 6 -14.05 11.17 26.07
N PRO A 7 -13.42 12.35 25.84
CA PRO A 7 -13.50 12.96 24.51
C PRO A 7 -12.40 12.49 23.54
N VAL A 8 -11.33 11.84 24.02
CA VAL A 8 -10.20 11.43 23.15
C VAL A 8 -10.49 10.13 22.40
N LEU A 9 -11.36 9.26 22.92
CA LEU A 9 -11.71 7.98 22.31
C LEU A 9 -12.73 8.09 21.16
N LEU A 10 -13.41 9.23 21.00
CA LEU A 10 -14.45 9.40 19.99
C LEU A 10 -13.92 9.85 18.62
N PHE A 11 -12.67 10.36 18.55
CA PHE A 11 -12.07 10.83 17.30
C PHE A 11 -11.37 9.72 16.50
N ALA A 12 -11.11 8.56 17.11
CA ALA A 12 -10.48 7.42 16.43
C ALA A 12 -11.47 6.55 15.63
N ALA A 13 -12.78 6.76 15.80
CA ALA A 13 -13.82 5.90 15.21
C ALA A 13 -14.25 6.28 13.79
N ILE A 14 -13.70 7.36 13.21
CA ILE A 14 -14.15 7.88 11.91
C ILE A 14 -13.32 7.34 10.72
N PHE A 15 -12.23 6.62 10.96
CA PHE A 15 -11.38 6.08 9.89
C PHE A 15 -11.70 4.63 9.47
N VAL A 16 -12.64 3.95 10.11
CA VAL A 16 -12.95 2.51 9.86
C VAL A 16 -14.13 2.26 8.91
N ALA A 17 -14.66 3.29 8.25
CA ALA A 17 -15.81 3.14 7.34
C ALA A 17 -15.44 3.55 5.91
N ALA A 18 -14.43 2.90 5.32
CA ALA A 18 -14.20 2.91 3.87
C ALA A 18 -13.28 1.74 3.44
N CYS A 19 -13.58 0.51 3.85
CA CYS A 19 -13.15 -0.68 3.10
C CYS A 19 -14.43 -1.43 2.77
N GLY A 20 -14.94 -1.22 1.56
CA GLY A 20 -16.05 -1.98 1.04
C GLY A 20 -15.55 -3.34 0.58
N ASP A 21 -16.02 -4.39 1.23
CA ASP A 21 -16.09 -5.73 0.64
C ASP A 21 -17.00 -5.66 -0.60
N ASP A 22 -16.42 -5.52 -1.79
CA ASP A 22 -17.09 -5.88 -3.03
C ASP A 22 -16.44 -7.17 -3.54
N ASP A 23 -17.22 -8.23 -3.43
CA ASP A 23 -16.97 -9.65 -3.74
C ASP A 23 -16.89 -9.92 -5.26
N ASP A 24 -16.34 -8.96 -6.02
CA ASP A 24 -15.96 -9.15 -7.42
C ASP A 24 -14.47 -9.51 -7.45
N PRO A 25 -14.03 -10.44 -8.34
CA PRO A 25 -12.62 -10.72 -8.48
C PRO A 25 -11.91 -9.45 -8.96
N VAL A 26 -11.25 -8.77 -8.02
CA VAL A 26 -10.39 -7.62 -8.26
C VAL A 26 -9.25 -8.11 -9.13
N THR A 27 -9.42 -7.98 -10.44
CA THR A 27 -8.41 -8.34 -11.42
C THR A 27 -7.93 -7.08 -12.09
N PRO A 28 -6.62 -6.96 -12.38
CA PRO A 28 -6.09 -5.79 -13.08
C PRO A 28 -6.66 -5.59 -14.49
N ASN A 29 -7.36 -6.60 -15.03
CA ASN A 29 -8.05 -6.51 -16.32
C ASN A 29 -9.41 -5.79 -16.24
N ASN A 30 -9.93 -5.52 -15.04
CA ASN A 30 -11.18 -4.79 -14.84
C ASN A 30 -10.86 -3.38 -14.33
N CYS A 31 -10.68 -2.44 -15.25
CA CYS A 31 -10.24 -1.05 -15.00
C CYS A 31 -11.30 -0.16 -14.32
N THR A 32 -11.98 -0.71 -13.32
CA THR A 32 -12.89 0.04 -12.47
C THR A 32 -12.10 0.77 -11.39
N SER A 33 -12.58 1.95 -11.01
CA SER A 33 -12.03 2.68 -9.87
C SER A 33 -12.09 1.85 -8.59
N ALA A 34 -13.11 1.00 -8.42
CA ALA A 34 -13.21 0.08 -7.29
C ALA A 34 -12.09 -0.96 -7.28
N ALA A 35 -11.83 -1.67 -8.39
CA ALA A 35 -10.76 -2.66 -8.47
C ALA A 35 -9.38 -2.06 -8.23
N PHE A 36 -9.10 -0.89 -8.82
CA PHE A 36 -7.86 -0.15 -8.58
C PHE A 36 -7.74 0.29 -7.12
N SER A 37 -8.79 0.88 -6.56
CA SER A 37 -8.79 1.33 -5.16
C SER A 37 -8.63 0.19 -4.17
N THR A 38 -9.30 -0.95 -4.36
CA THR A 38 -9.20 -2.11 -3.46
C THR A 38 -7.82 -2.74 -3.51
N ALA A 39 -7.32 -3.09 -4.71
CA ALA A 39 -5.99 -3.70 -4.85
C ALA A 39 -4.87 -2.81 -4.31
N LEU A 40 -4.96 -1.50 -4.56
CA LEU A 40 -3.97 -0.56 -4.06
C LEU A 40 -4.13 -0.33 -2.55
N SER A 41 -5.34 -0.30 -2.02
CA SER A 41 -5.60 -0.15 -0.58
C SER A 41 -4.97 -1.31 0.20
N ASP A 42 -5.18 -2.55 -0.24
CA ASP A 42 -4.63 -3.74 0.42
C ASP A 42 -3.10 -3.71 0.44
N ALA A 43 -2.47 -3.43 -0.72
CA ALA A 43 -1.02 -3.35 -0.82
C ALA A 43 -0.42 -2.18 -0.01
N VAL A 44 -1.10 -1.03 0.04
CA VAL A 44 -0.67 0.12 0.86
C VAL A 44 -0.77 -0.19 2.35
N MET A 45 -1.83 -0.88 2.79
CA MET A 45 -1.97 -1.30 4.19
C MET A 45 -0.85 -2.26 4.58
N ALA A 46 -0.58 -3.29 3.77
CA ALA A 46 0.48 -4.26 4.02
C ALA A 46 1.87 -3.59 4.08
N LEU A 47 2.18 -2.71 3.11
CA LEU A 47 3.41 -1.91 3.12
C LEU A 47 3.51 -1.01 4.36
N SER A 48 2.41 -0.37 4.76
CA SER A 48 2.38 0.51 5.94
C SER A 48 2.63 -0.28 7.22
N ASP A 49 2.01 -1.44 7.36
CA ASP A 49 2.19 -2.33 8.52
C ASP A 49 3.64 -2.84 8.60
N ALA A 50 4.23 -3.24 7.47
CA ALA A 50 5.62 -3.65 7.42
C ALA A 50 6.59 -2.50 7.72
N ALA A 51 6.28 -1.27 7.27
CA ALA A 51 7.05 -0.08 7.61
C ALA A 51 7.00 0.24 9.10
N VAL A 52 5.82 0.11 9.73
CA VAL A 52 5.67 0.25 11.19
C VAL A 52 6.42 -0.85 11.93
N ALA A 53 6.37 -2.10 11.47
CA ALA A 53 7.09 -3.22 12.07
C ALA A 53 8.61 -2.98 12.04
N TYR A 54 9.16 -2.60 10.89
CA TYR A 54 10.58 -2.27 10.76
C TYR A 54 10.98 -1.02 11.58
N GLY A 55 10.14 0.02 11.58
CA GLY A 55 10.37 1.24 12.36
C GLY A 55 10.38 1.00 13.88
N ASN A 56 9.59 0.03 14.36
CA ASN A 56 9.56 -0.35 15.77
C ASN A 56 10.68 -1.35 16.15
N ASP A 57 11.03 -2.26 15.23
CA ASP A 57 12.04 -3.28 15.43
C ASP A 57 12.90 -3.44 14.16
N PRO A 58 14.01 -2.69 14.04
CA PRO A 58 14.82 -2.63 12.83
C PRO A 58 15.74 -3.83 12.69
N THR A 59 15.16 -5.03 12.66
CA THR A 59 15.87 -6.26 12.35
C THR A 59 15.96 -6.46 10.83
N GLN A 60 16.95 -7.25 10.40
CA GLN A 60 17.06 -7.67 9.01
C GLN A 60 15.76 -8.32 8.50
N ALA A 61 15.12 -9.16 9.31
CA ALA A 61 13.88 -9.83 8.96
C ALA A 61 12.73 -8.85 8.68
N ASN A 62 12.54 -7.83 9.54
CA ASN A 62 11.49 -6.84 9.33
C ASN A 62 11.81 -5.90 8.17
N CYS A 63 13.08 -5.62 7.92
CA CYS A 63 13.50 -4.85 6.75
C CYS A 63 13.26 -5.60 5.43
N ASP A 64 13.58 -6.90 5.40
CA ASP A 64 13.32 -7.73 4.22
C ASP A 64 11.81 -7.90 3.99
N ALA A 65 11.01 -8.01 5.05
CA ALA A 65 9.56 -7.99 4.96
C ALA A 65 9.04 -6.66 4.39
N TRP A 66 9.53 -5.51 4.89
CA TRP A 66 9.20 -4.21 4.31
C TRP A 66 9.58 -4.11 2.83
N ARG A 67 10.77 -4.58 2.44
CA ARG A 67 11.22 -4.57 1.04
C ARG A 67 10.32 -5.43 0.17
N GLN A 68 9.87 -6.58 0.68
CA GLN A 68 8.95 -7.46 -0.03
C GLN A 68 7.62 -6.73 -0.26
N GLU A 69 6.97 -6.23 0.79
CA GLU A 69 5.68 -5.53 0.68
C GLU A 69 5.78 -4.27 -0.21
N ALA A 70 6.94 -3.61 -0.23
CA ALA A 70 7.18 -2.48 -1.13
C ALA A 70 7.23 -2.90 -2.60
N ASN A 71 7.82 -4.06 -2.91
CA ASN A 71 7.78 -4.60 -4.26
C ASN A 71 6.39 -5.12 -4.63
N ASP A 72 5.67 -5.75 -3.69
CA ASP A 72 4.30 -6.24 -3.91
C ASP A 72 3.33 -5.08 -4.20
N TYR A 73 3.52 -3.92 -3.57
CA TYR A 73 2.83 -2.68 -3.93
C TYR A 73 3.14 -2.23 -5.37
N LEU A 74 4.40 -2.29 -5.79
CA LEU A 74 4.79 -1.92 -7.16
C LEU A 74 4.24 -2.90 -8.20
N ASP A 75 4.17 -4.20 -7.89
CA ASP A 75 3.50 -5.23 -8.70
C ASP A 75 2.00 -4.94 -8.84
N ALA A 76 1.35 -4.59 -7.73
CA ALA A 76 -0.06 -4.22 -7.73
C ALA A 76 -0.30 -2.99 -8.62
N VAL A 77 0.54 -1.95 -8.51
CA VAL A 77 0.48 -0.77 -9.38
C VAL A 77 0.66 -1.18 -10.85
N GLU A 78 1.71 -1.94 -11.17
CA GLU A 78 2.06 -2.40 -12.53
C GLU A 78 0.91 -3.17 -13.20
N GLY A 79 0.18 -3.99 -12.45
CA GLY A 79 -0.97 -4.71 -12.97
C GLY A 79 -2.03 -3.80 -13.62
N PHE A 80 -2.17 -2.57 -13.13
CA PHE A 80 -3.14 -1.60 -13.64
C PHE A 80 -2.58 -0.68 -14.74
N GLU A 81 -1.41 -0.98 -15.31
CA GLU A 81 -0.83 -0.22 -16.43
C GLU A 81 -1.83 -0.02 -17.57
N THR A 82 -2.63 -1.06 -17.87
CA THR A 82 -3.65 -1.02 -18.92
C THR A 82 -4.91 -0.22 -18.55
N CYS A 83 -5.07 0.11 -17.27
CA CYS A 83 -6.24 0.79 -16.71
C CYS A 83 -6.03 2.27 -16.46
N ALA A 84 -4.80 2.65 -16.13
CA ALA A 84 -4.44 4.03 -16.19
C ALA A 84 -4.46 4.44 -17.68
N ALA A 85 -5.17 5.52 -18.01
CA ALA A 85 -5.01 6.21 -19.28
C ALA A 85 -3.63 6.90 -19.28
N VAL A 86 -2.56 6.10 -19.13
CA VAL A 86 -1.19 6.56 -19.06
C VAL A 86 -0.89 7.17 -20.42
N THR A 87 -0.79 8.50 -20.44
CA THR A 87 -0.48 9.25 -21.66
C THR A 87 0.90 8.89 -22.23
N SER A 88 1.76 8.29 -21.40
CA SER A 88 3.08 7.77 -21.78
C SER A 88 3.40 6.48 -21.00
N THR A 89 3.14 5.32 -21.62
CA THR A 89 3.49 3.99 -21.08
C THR A 89 4.96 3.91 -20.65
N GLN A 90 5.87 4.57 -21.39
CA GLN A 90 7.29 4.58 -21.06
C GLN A 90 7.58 5.32 -19.74
N GLU A 91 6.99 6.50 -19.52
CA GLU A 91 7.22 7.27 -18.28
C GLU A 91 6.73 6.50 -17.05
N TYR A 92 5.62 5.78 -17.20
CA TYR A 92 5.09 4.93 -16.15
C TYR A 92 6.00 3.74 -15.84
N GLN A 93 6.48 3.02 -16.87
CA GLN A 93 7.45 1.94 -16.68
C GLN A 93 8.77 2.45 -16.09
N ASP A 94 9.25 3.61 -16.53
CA ASP A 94 10.47 4.23 -16.00
C ASP A 94 10.30 4.60 -14.52
N ALA A 95 9.13 5.11 -14.12
CA ALA A 95 8.83 5.42 -12.73
C ALA A 95 8.76 4.16 -11.86
N LEU A 96 8.13 3.09 -12.34
CA LEU A 96 8.11 1.79 -11.64
C LEU A 96 9.51 1.20 -11.50
N ALA A 97 10.32 1.24 -12.57
CA ALA A 97 11.68 0.73 -12.54
C ALA A 97 12.57 1.52 -11.55
N GLN A 98 12.45 2.84 -11.53
CA GLN A 98 13.15 3.70 -10.57
C GLN A 98 12.72 3.38 -9.12
N ALA A 99 11.42 3.26 -8.86
CA ALA A 99 10.92 2.90 -7.54
C ALA A 99 11.43 1.52 -7.08
N ARG A 100 11.39 0.51 -7.95
CA ARG A 100 11.96 -0.83 -7.64
C ARG A 100 13.45 -0.74 -7.35
N GLN A 101 14.19 0.07 -8.11
CA GLN A 101 15.61 0.27 -7.88
C GLN A 101 15.88 0.91 -6.51
N GLU A 102 15.10 1.92 -6.12
CA GLU A 102 15.22 2.57 -4.82
C GLU A 102 14.92 1.60 -3.67
N VAL A 103 13.83 0.83 -3.77
CA VAL A 103 13.45 -0.20 -2.79
C VAL A 103 14.56 -1.25 -2.64
N ASN A 104 15.10 -1.74 -3.75
CA ASN A 104 16.11 -2.80 -3.73
C ASN A 104 17.50 -2.30 -3.32
N ASN A 105 17.80 -1.02 -3.54
CA ASN A 105 19.03 -0.39 -3.06
C ASN A 105 18.93 0.13 -1.63
N PHE A 106 17.74 0.09 -1.02
CA PHE A 106 17.58 0.42 0.38
C PHE A 106 18.39 -0.55 1.25
N SER A 107 19.33 0.01 1.99
CA SER A 107 20.21 -0.74 2.88
C SER A 107 19.47 -1.12 4.15
N CYS A 108 19.17 -2.40 4.29
CA CYS A 108 18.75 -3.01 5.55
C CYS A 108 20.00 -3.22 6.40
N ASN A 109 20.28 -2.31 7.33
CA ASN A 109 21.45 -2.36 8.22
C ASN A 109 21.03 -2.17 9.67
#